data_AF-A0A6F8YU18-F1
#
_entry.id   AF-A0A6F8YU18-F1
#
_cell.length_a   1.000
_cell.length_b   1.000
_cell.length_c   1.000
_cell.angle_alpha   90.00
_cell.angle_beta   90.00
_cell.angle_gamma   90.00
#
_symmetry.space_group_name_H-M   'P 1'
#
loop_
_entity.id
_entity.type
_entity.pdbx_description
1 polymer ?
#
loop_
_entity_poly.entity_id
_entity_poly.type
_entity_poly.pdbx_seq_one_letter_code
_entity_poly.pdbx_strand_id
1 'polypeptide(L)'
;MVSEMVAAGLLDDLMDRVDAGALALSGEGGLLPELVKAVLGRGLAAELTGHLGYEKGGPAGRGSPISRNGHSAKTIATEAGDVTLAGAAGPGRDIRAAAGPERRPPRRRPR
;
A
#
# COMPACT_ATOMS: atom_id res chain seq x y z
N MET A 1 -14.16 -21.80 -0.55
CA MET A 1 -12.84 -21.24 -0.20
C MET A 1 -12.78 -20.83 1.27
N VAL A 2 -13.49 -19.79 1.72
CA VAL A 2 -13.45 -19.39 3.14
C VAL A 2 -13.95 -20.50 4.08
N SER A 3 -15.08 -21.12 3.76
CA SER A 3 -15.61 -22.26 4.52
C SER A 3 -14.62 -23.43 4.58
N GLU A 4 -13.83 -23.66 3.54
CA GLU A 4 -12.78 -24.70 3.52
C GLU A 4 -11.61 -24.34 4.44
N MET A 5 -11.21 -23.05 4.49
CA MET A 5 -10.17 -22.59 5.40
C MET A 5 -10.59 -22.71 6.87
N VAL A 6 -11.86 -22.42 7.16
CA VAL A 6 -12.46 -22.63 8.48
C VAL A 6 -12.49 -24.12 8.82
N ALA A 7 -12.98 -24.97 7.90
CA ALA A 7 -13.01 -26.42 8.12
C ALA A 7 -11.61 -27.02 8.30
N ALA A 8 -10.59 -26.43 7.68
CA ALA A 8 -9.19 -26.81 7.82
C ALA A 8 -8.51 -26.26 9.09
N GLY A 9 -9.23 -25.55 9.95
CA GLY A 9 -8.73 -25.01 11.22
C GLY A 9 -7.73 -23.85 11.08
N LEU A 10 -7.61 -23.25 9.89
CA LEU A 10 -6.61 -22.19 9.63
C LEU A 10 -6.90 -20.88 10.38
N LEU A 11 -8.07 -20.76 11.01
CA LEU A 11 -8.53 -19.58 11.72
C LEU A 11 -8.72 -19.84 13.23
N ASP A 12 -8.42 -21.05 13.72
CA ASP A 12 -8.77 -21.46 15.09
C ASP A 12 -8.06 -20.57 16.14
N ASP A 13 -6.74 -20.42 16.04
CA ASP A 13 -5.96 -19.52 16.92
C ASP A 13 -6.46 -18.06 16.88
N LEU A 14 -7.01 -17.64 15.74
CA LEU A 14 -7.54 -16.29 15.56
C LEU A 14 -8.89 -16.14 16.25
N MET A 15 -9.76 -17.14 16.11
CA MET A 15 -11.08 -17.17 16.76
C MET A 15 -10.93 -17.29 18.28
N ASP A 16 -10.02 -18.12 18.77
CA ASP A 16 -9.73 -18.24 20.20
C ASP A 16 -9.35 -16.89 20.83
N ARG A 17 -8.58 -16.07 20.11
CA ARG A 17 -8.21 -14.71 20.55
C ARG A 17 -9.38 -13.73 20.51
N VAL A 18 -10.29 -13.88 19.56
CA VAL A 18 -11.53 -13.08 19.49
C VAL A 18 -12.46 -13.46 20.65
N ASP A 19 -12.65 -14.76 20.90
CA ASP A 19 -13.48 -15.28 21.98
C ASP A 19 -12.93 -14.90 23.35
N ALA A 20 -11.61 -14.89 23.51
CA ALA A 20 -10.93 -14.39 24.72
C ALA A 20 -10.98 -12.85 24.87
N GLY A 21 -11.53 -12.12 23.90
CA GLY A 21 -11.57 -10.64 23.90
C GLY A 21 -10.20 -9.99 23.67
N ALA A 22 -9.18 -10.76 23.32
CA ALA A 22 -7.83 -10.27 23.03
C ALA A 22 -7.70 -9.67 21.62
N LEU A 23 -8.71 -9.87 20.76
CA LEU A 23 -8.80 -9.31 19.43
C LEU A 23 -10.25 -8.88 19.13
N ALA A 24 -10.44 -7.63 18.73
CA ALA A 24 -11.75 -7.16 18.27
C ALA A 24 -12.02 -7.67 16.85
N LEU A 25 -13.24 -8.17 16.60
CA LEU A 25 -13.65 -8.62 15.26
C LEU A 25 -13.86 -7.43 14.30
N SER A 26 -14.43 -6.35 14.82
CA SER A 26 -14.81 -5.13 14.08
C SER A 26 -14.34 -3.88 14.81
N GLY A 27 -14.52 -2.71 14.19
CA GLY A 27 -14.02 -1.42 14.69
C GLY A 27 -12.56 -1.16 14.29
N GLU A 28 -12.10 0.08 14.53
CA GLU A 28 -10.74 0.51 14.18
C GLU A 28 -9.69 -0.44 14.77
N GLY A 29 -8.77 -0.93 13.93
CA GLY A 29 -7.75 -1.90 14.34
C GLY A 29 -8.27 -3.32 14.62
N GLY A 30 -9.56 -3.59 14.38
CA GLY A 30 -10.15 -4.92 14.45
C GLY A 30 -9.74 -5.82 13.28
N LEU A 31 -10.04 -7.12 13.41
CA LEU A 31 -9.65 -8.14 12.44
C LEU A 31 -10.17 -7.86 11.03
N LEU A 32 -11.47 -7.56 10.88
CA LEU A 32 -12.08 -7.39 9.56
C LEU A 32 -11.49 -6.18 8.81
N PRO A 33 -11.37 -4.98 9.42
CA PRO A 33 -10.65 -3.86 8.80
C PRO A 33 -9.22 -4.18 8.40
N GLU A 34 -8.45 -4.85 9.25
CA GLU A 34 -7.06 -5.20 8.95
C GLU A 34 -6.93 -6.26 7.84
N LEU A 35 -7.89 -7.18 7.73
CA LEU A 35 -7.95 -8.12 6.61
C LEU A 35 -8.22 -7.39 5.27
N VAL A 36 -9.21 -6.48 5.26
CA VAL A 36 -9.52 -5.66 4.08
C VAL A 36 -8.31 -4.81 3.68
N LYS A 37 -7.65 -4.19 4.66
CA LYS A 37 -6.40 -3.43 4.48
C LYS A 37 -5.30 -4.26 3.82
N ALA A 38 -5.09 -5.49 4.31
CA ALA A 38 -4.05 -6.37 3.79
C ALA A 38 -4.33 -6.80 2.33
N VAL A 39 -5.57 -7.16 2.02
CA VAL A 39 -5.98 -7.54 0.65
C VAL A 39 -5.84 -6.37 -0.31
N LEU A 40 -6.36 -5.20 0.06
CA LEU A 40 -6.23 -3.98 -0.76
C LEU A 40 -4.77 -3.59 -0.96
N GLY A 41 -3.98 -3.55 0.12
CA GLY A 41 -2.56 -3.21 0.05
C GLY A 41 -1.77 -4.15 -0.86
N ARG A 42 -2.06 -5.45 -0.82
CA ARG A 42 -1.44 -6.45 -1.71
C ARG A 42 -1.86 -6.25 -3.17
N GLY A 43 -3.14 -5.97 -3.42
CA GLY A 43 -3.66 -5.67 -4.74
C GLY A 43 -2.96 -4.45 -5.38
N LEU A 44 -2.89 -3.33 -4.65
CA LEU A 44 -2.19 -2.12 -5.13
C LEU A 44 -0.70 -2.37 -5.40
N ALA A 45 -0.02 -3.14 -4.54
CA ALA A 45 1.39 -3.47 -4.74
C ALA A 45 1.60 -4.29 -6.04
N ALA A 46 0.73 -5.27 -6.29
CA ALA A 46 0.76 -6.08 -7.50
C ALA A 46 0.45 -5.26 -8.76
N GLU A 47 -0.54 -4.37 -8.71
CA GLU A 47 -0.88 -3.46 -9.80
C GLU A 47 0.30 -2.57 -10.19
N LEU A 48 0.99 -1.97 -9.22
CA LEU A 48 2.17 -1.16 -9.49
C LEU A 48 3.33 -1.97 -10.09
N THR A 49 3.48 -3.24 -9.71
CA THR A 49 4.50 -4.10 -10.31
C THR A 49 4.15 -4.36 -11.78
N GLY A 50 2.87 -4.63 -12.07
CA GLY A 50 2.40 -4.76 -13.45
C GLY A 50 2.56 -3.48 -14.26
N HIS A 51 2.20 -2.32 -13.70
CA HIS A 51 2.26 -1.04 -14.39
C HIS A 51 3.70 -0.59 -14.69
N LEU A 52 4.63 -0.82 -13.76
CA LEU A 52 6.03 -0.42 -13.91
C LEU A 52 6.89 -1.47 -14.60
N GLY A 53 6.44 -2.72 -14.65
CA GLY A 53 7.17 -3.85 -15.22
C GLY A 53 8.35 -4.33 -14.37
N TYR A 54 8.45 -3.89 -13.11
CA TYR A 54 9.50 -4.32 -12.19
C TYR A 54 9.03 -4.35 -10.74
N GLU A 55 9.64 -5.24 -9.94
CA GLU A 55 9.33 -5.38 -8.51
C GLU A 55 9.92 -4.27 -7.64
N LYS A 56 9.39 -4.10 -6.43
CA LYS A 56 9.89 -3.09 -5.49
C LYS A 56 11.37 -3.38 -5.18
N GLY A 57 12.23 -2.36 -5.38
CA GLY A 57 13.68 -2.51 -5.22
C GLY A 57 14.42 -3.17 -6.38
N GLY A 58 13.69 -3.55 -7.45
CA GLY A 58 14.27 -4.16 -8.64
C GLY A 58 15.28 -3.26 -9.37
N PRO A 59 16.31 -3.84 -10.02
CA PRO A 59 17.36 -3.08 -10.68
C PRO A 59 16.86 -2.22 -11.84
N ALA A 60 15.81 -2.66 -12.53
CA ALA A 60 15.18 -1.94 -13.64
C ALA A 60 14.61 -0.56 -13.24
N GLY A 61 14.29 -0.36 -11.95
CA GLY A 61 13.86 0.94 -11.44
C GLY A 61 15.01 1.91 -11.16
N ARG A 62 16.27 1.46 -11.09
CA ARG A 62 17.39 2.33 -10.69
C ARG A 62 17.77 3.30 -11.80
N GLY A 63 17.70 4.60 -11.51
CA GLY A 63 17.99 5.64 -12.49
C GLY A 63 16.90 5.83 -13.55
N SER A 64 15.76 5.16 -13.40
CA SER A 64 14.59 5.40 -14.24
C SER A 64 14.02 6.80 -13.97
N PRO A 65 13.57 7.54 -15.00
CA PRO A 65 12.81 8.77 -14.83
C PRO A 65 11.54 8.58 -13.98
N ILE A 66 10.98 7.36 -13.92
CA ILE A 66 9.81 7.00 -13.14
C ILE A 66 10.17 5.82 -12.22
N SER A 67 10.57 6.19 -11.01
CA SER A 67 10.94 5.25 -9.94
C SER A 67 9.85 5.20 -8.87
N ARG A 68 9.71 4.04 -8.20
CA ARG A 68 8.83 3.90 -7.03
C ARG A 68 9.35 4.78 -5.87
N ASN A 69 8.63 5.86 -5.56
CA ASN A 69 9.05 6.86 -4.57
C ASN A 69 8.15 6.86 -3.32
N GLY A 70 8.40 5.92 -2.40
CA GLY A 70 7.74 5.90 -1.10
C GLY A 70 6.29 5.42 -1.14
N HIS A 71 5.54 5.78 -0.11
CA HIS A 71 4.14 5.41 0.13
C HIS A 71 3.40 6.64 0.65
N SER A 72 2.13 6.82 0.28
CA SER A 72 1.26 7.85 0.84
C SER A 72 0.09 7.21 1.57
N ALA A 73 -0.17 7.68 2.78
CA ALA A 73 -1.31 7.21 3.55
C ALA A 73 -2.62 7.68 2.91
N LYS A 74 -3.61 6.78 2.82
CA LYS A 74 -4.97 7.12 2.42
C LYS A 74 -5.97 6.30 3.22
N THR A 75 -6.95 6.96 3.81
CA THR A 75 -8.09 6.33 4.47
C THR A 75 -9.21 6.12 3.47
N ILE A 76 -9.75 4.91 3.43
CA ILE A 76 -10.84 4.49 2.55
C ILE A 76 -11.99 4.03 3.43
N ALA A 77 -13.17 4.59 3.21
CA ALA A 77 -14.40 4.12 3.85
C ALA A 77 -14.79 2.76 3.23
N THR A 78 -15.00 1.76 4.08
CA THR A 78 -15.43 0.42 3.66
C THR A 78 -16.60 -0.05 4.52
N GLU A 79 -17.29 -1.10 4.10
CA GLU A 79 -18.36 -1.72 4.91
C GLU A 79 -17.86 -2.28 6.24
N ALA A 80 -16.56 -2.62 6.33
CA ALA A 80 -15.94 -3.07 7.58
C ALA A 80 -15.53 -1.91 8.51
N GLY A 81 -15.65 -0.66 8.06
CA GLY A 81 -15.15 0.53 8.74
C GLY A 81 -14.11 1.28 7.90
N ASP A 82 -13.58 2.36 8.47
CA ASP A 82 -12.51 3.11 7.83
C ASP A 82 -11.19 2.30 7.85
N VAL A 83 -10.52 2.26 6.71
CA VAL A 83 -9.26 1.54 6.54
C VAL A 83 -8.18 2.48 6.05
N THR A 84 -7.15 2.68 6.88
CA THR A 84 -5.97 3.47 6.49
C THR A 84 -4.95 2.58 5.79
N LEU A 85 -4.77 2.79 4.49
CA LEU A 85 -3.74 2.14 3.70
C LEU A 85 -2.46 3.00 3.72
N ALA A 86 -1.31 2.37 3.93
CA ALA A 86 -0.05 2.91 3.45
C ALA A 86 0.06 2.61 1.95
N GLY A 87 -0.71 3.34 1.13
CA GLY A 87 -0.74 3.12 -0.32
C GLY A 87 0.65 3.31 -0.91
N ALA A 88 1.03 2.47 -1.88
CA ALA A 88 2.26 2.72 -2.61
C ALA A 88 2.12 4.03 -3.39
N ALA A 89 3.11 4.92 -3.26
CA ALA A 89 3.07 6.15 -3.99
C ALA A 89 3.03 5.78 -5.48
N GLY A 90 2.05 6.32 -6.21
CA GLY A 90 2.18 6.47 -7.66
C GLY A 90 3.47 7.26 -7.97
N PRO A 91 3.81 7.51 -9.25
CA PRO A 91 4.88 8.45 -9.56
C PRO A 91 4.61 9.72 -8.77
N GLY A 92 5.43 9.96 -7.74
CA GLY A 92 5.20 11.08 -6.84
C GLY A 92 5.08 12.33 -7.70
N ARG A 93 4.32 13.31 -7.24
CA ARG A 93 4.44 14.68 -7.78
C ARG A 93 5.84 15.27 -7.56
N ASP A 94 6.76 14.45 -7.06
CA ASP A 94 8.20 14.60 -7.12
C ASP A 94 8.69 13.84 -8.36
N ILE A 95 8.50 14.47 -9.52
CA ILE A 95 9.36 14.21 -10.68
C ILE A 95 10.77 14.65 -10.25
N ARG A 96 11.48 13.82 -9.47
CA ARG A 96 12.94 13.86 -9.54
C ARG A 96 13.28 13.24 -10.87
N ALA A 97 13.22 14.07 -11.90
CA ALA A 97 13.96 13.85 -13.12
C ALA A 97 15.33 13.32 -12.70
N ALA A 98 15.71 12.16 -13.24
CA ALA A 98 17.10 11.74 -13.22
C ALA A 98 17.92 12.98 -13.57
N ALA A 99 18.83 13.38 -12.68
CA ALA A 99 19.67 14.54 -12.89
C ALA A 99 20.57 14.25 -14.11
N GLY A 100 20.06 14.54 -15.30
CA GLY A 100 20.84 14.78 -16.50
C GLY A 100 21.51 16.16 -16.38
N PRO A 101 22.61 16.40 -17.10
CA PRO A 101 23.48 17.54 -16.88
C PRO A 101 22.89 18.79 -17.52
N GLU A 102 21.78 19.31 -17.01
CA GLU A 102 21.33 20.64 -17.40
C GLU A 102 20.63 21.35 -16.24
N ARG A 103 21.44 22.11 -15.50
CA ARG A 103 20.96 23.02 -14.45
C ARG A 103 20.21 24.16 -15.13
N ARG A 104 18.88 24.10 -15.13
CA ARG A 104 18.06 25.24 -15.54
C ARG A 104 18.29 26.41 -14.55
N PRO A 105 18.70 27.61 -15.02
CA PRO A 105 18.96 28.72 -14.11
C PRO A 105 17.66 29.27 -13.49
N PRO A 106 17.74 29.90 -12.30
CA PRO A 106 16.58 30.42 -11.60
C PRO A 106 15.94 31.57 -12.39
N ARG A 107 14.62 31.49 -12.58
CA ARG A 107 13.82 32.57 -13.20
C ARG A 107 13.85 33.81 -12.30
N ARG A 108 14.49 34.88 -12.75
CA ARG A 108 14.42 36.20 -12.11
C ARG A 108 12.98 36.72 -12.20
N ARG A 109 12.38 37.08 -11.07
CA ARG A 109 11.11 37.82 -11.07
C ARG A 109 11.39 39.26 -11.54
N PRO A 110 10.54 39.84 -12.41
CA PRO A 110 10.67 41.25 -12.77
C PRO A 110 10.36 42.12 -11.55
N ARG A 111 11.06 43.27 -11.47
CA ARG A 111 10.91 44.28 -10.42
C ARG A 111 9.57 44.99 -10.49
#